data_AF-A0AAD5UCG3-F1
#
_entry.id   AF-A0AAD5UCG3-F1
#
_cell.length_a   1.000
_cell.length_b   1.000
_cell.length_c   1.000
_cell.angle_alpha   90.00
_cell.angle_beta   90.00
_cell.angle_gamma   90.00
#
_symmetry.space_group_name_H-M   'P 1'
#
loop_
_entity.id
_entity.type
_entity.pdbx_description
1 polymer ?
#
loop_
_entity_poly.entity_id
_entity_poly.type
_entity_poly.pdbx_seq_one_letter_code
_entity_poly.pdbx_strand_id
1 'polypeptide(L)'
;MQLLFLMTTVDGLIDQPKKYHQKIYSPPTTFITDTNAITSDPISFMATELQVPKSELVESSSYEDKIKHIYYSHVVDGRTVENHSANIQLTKSKNVIAYSYNFQGKQNVTSCLKFQNGLVSELESQLGMRLVGDTKESYVDTGKGLVPTLSFKLEKGNDQVHVAVDQCTGETVQLLNLVQSFD
;
A
#
# COMPACT_ATOMS: atom_id res chain seq x y z
N MET A 1 -7.74 8.85 17.51
CA MET A 1 -8.53 8.82 16.26
C MET A 1 -8.10 7.58 15.47
N GLN A 2 -8.87 6.49 15.49
CA GLN A 2 -8.51 5.24 14.81
C GLN A 2 -8.73 5.37 13.30
N LEU A 3 -7.66 5.29 12.49
CA LEU A 3 -7.78 4.98 11.07
C LEU A 3 -8.17 3.50 10.93
N LEU A 4 -9.47 3.27 10.85
CA LEU A 4 -10.04 1.99 10.51
C LEU A 4 -10.11 1.91 8.97
N PHE A 5 -9.24 1.13 8.33
CA PHE A 5 -9.43 0.76 6.93
C PHE A 5 -10.61 -0.21 6.86
N LEU A 6 -11.81 0.33 6.68
CA LEU A 6 -12.99 -0.46 6.44
C LEU A 6 -12.90 -1.01 5.02
N MET A 7 -12.46 -2.26 4.85
CA MET A 7 -12.68 -3.01 3.62
C MET A 7 -14.16 -3.34 3.52
N THR A 8 -14.95 -2.37 3.06
CA THR A 8 -16.31 -2.63 2.60
C THR A 8 -16.22 -3.15 1.19
N THR A 9 -16.67 -4.38 0.98
CA THR A 9 -17.15 -4.82 -0.33
C THR A 9 -18.37 -3.97 -0.64
N VAL A 10 -18.16 -2.86 -1.36
CA VAL A 10 -19.27 -2.07 -1.89
C VAL A 10 -19.74 -2.76 -3.16
N ASP A 11 -20.60 -3.76 -2.99
CA ASP A 11 -21.52 -4.18 -4.04
C ASP A 11 -22.41 -2.98 -4.36
N GLY A 12 -22.02 -2.11 -5.30
CA GLY A 12 -22.89 -0.99 -5.64
C GLY A 12 -22.39 0.10 -6.57
N LEU A 13 -21.12 0.20 -6.93
CA LEU A 13 -20.65 1.24 -7.85
C LEU A 13 -19.64 0.65 -8.84
N ILE A 14 -19.97 0.75 -10.13
CA ILE A 14 -19.30 0.21 -11.31
C ILE A 14 -19.74 -1.22 -11.63
N ASP A 15 -20.72 -1.34 -12.54
CA ASP A 15 -20.90 -2.55 -13.36
C ASP A 15 -19.64 -2.67 -14.23
N GLN A 16 -18.59 -3.29 -13.66
CA GLN A 16 -17.27 -3.34 -14.28
C GLN A 16 -17.41 -4.06 -15.63
N PRO A 17 -16.84 -3.52 -16.73
CA PRO A 17 -16.70 -4.31 -17.95
C PRO A 17 -16.05 -5.64 -17.56
N LYS A 18 -16.59 -6.77 -18.04
CA LYS A 18 -16.19 -8.16 -17.72
C LYS A 18 -14.67 -8.46 -17.73
N LYS A 19 -13.87 -7.53 -18.23
CA LYS A 19 -12.41 -7.59 -18.36
C LYS A 19 -11.64 -7.14 -17.11
N TYR A 20 -12.23 -6.40 -16.17
CA TYR A 20 -11.55 -5.93 -14.95
C TYR A 20 -12.21 -6.53 -13.71
N HIS A 21 -11.73 -7.69 -13.31
CA HIS A 21 -12.07 -8.24 -12.00
C HIS A 21 -11.23 -7.50 -10.97
N GLN A 22 -11.88 -6.86 -10.00
CA GLN A 22 -11.20 -6.27 -8.86
C GLN A 22 -10.42 -7.36 -8.11
N LYS A 23 -9.12 -7.47 -8.36
CA LYS A 23 -8.22 -8.26 -7.54
C LYS A 23 -7.58 -7.29 -6.55
N ILE A 24 -8.08 -7.27 -5.32
CA ILE A 24 -7.40 -6.55 -4.24
C ILE A 24 -6.34 -7.50 -3.69
N TYR A 25 -5.08 -7.21 -3.98
CA TYR A 25 -3.97 -7.87 -3.29
C TYR A 25 -3.68 -7.12 -2.00
N SER A 26 -4.11 -7.68 -0.88
CA SER A 26 -3.74 -7.19 0.45
C SER A 26 -3.21 -8.37 1.26
N PRO A 27 -1.92 -8.35 1.62
CA PRO A 27 -1.38 -9.32 2.56
C PRO A 27 -2.17 -9.29 3.87
N PRO A 28 -2.31 -10.43 4.58
CA PRO A 28 -2.92 -10.43 5.89
C PRO A 28 -2.13 -9.50 6.80
N THR A 29 -2.84 -8.71 7.61
CA THR A 29 -2.20 -7.83 8.58
C THR A 29 -1.96 -8.59 9.87
N THR A 30 -0.70 -8.65 10.30
CA THR A 30 -0.31 -9.16 11.61
C THR A 30 -0.40 -8.03 12.62
N PHE A 31 -1.03 -8.29 13.77
CA PHE A 31 -1.11 -7.36 14.90
C PHE A 31 -0.48 -7.99 16.13
N ILE A 32 0.44 -7.27 16.77
CA ILE A 32 1.09 -7.68 18.01
C ILE A 32 0.86 -6.59 19.05
N THR A 33 0.30 -6.98 20.20
CA THR A 33 0.08 -6.14 21.38
C THR A 33 0.84 -6.70 22.57
N ASP A 34 0.86 -5.96 23.68
CA ASP A 34 1.37 -6.42 24.98
C ASP A 34 2.82 -6.91 24.93
N THR A 35 3.64 -6.16 24.21
CA THR A 35 5.06 -6.46 24.06
C THR A 35 5.83 -6.00 25.30
N ASN A 36 6.81 -6.78 25.74
CA ASN A 36 7.81 -6.34 26.72
C ASN A 36 9.05 -5.71 26.05
N ALA A 37 8.97 -5.38 24.76
CA ALA A 37 10.10 -4.89 24.00
C ALA A 37 10.38 -3.40 24.29
N ILE A 38 11.65 -3.08 24.41
CA ILE A 38 12.16 -1.72 24.53
C ILE A 38 13.14 -1.51 23.39
N THR A 39 12.94 -0.49 22.56
CA THR A 39 13.84 -0.22 21.43
C THR A 39 14.21 1.25 21.29
N SER A 40 15.52 1.53 21.26
CA SER A 40 16.04 2.84 20.88
C SER A 40 16.28 3.00 19.38
N ASP A 41 16.14 1.93 18.61
CA ASP A 41 16.30 1.92 17.15
C ASP A 41 15.09 1.21 16.52
N PRO A 42 13.93 1.89 16.43
CA PRO A 42 12.67 1.29 16.01
C PRO A 42 12.73 0.71 14.58
N ILE A 43 13.48 1.34 13.69
CA ILE A 43 13.62 0.87 12.31
C ILE A 43 14.43 -0.44 12.24
N SER A 44 15.46 -0.61 13.08
CA SER A 44 16.19 -1.89 13.15
C SER A 44 15.36 -2.98 13.80
N PHE A 45 14.54 -2.62 14.80
CA PHE A 45 13.54 -3.54 15.38
C PHE A 45 12.57 -4.02 14.29
N MET A 46 11.95 -3.11 13.55
CA MET A 46 10.99 -3.47 12.50
C MET A 46 11.65 -4.23 11.34
N ALA A 47 12.84 -3.84 10.88
CA ALA A 47 13.58 -4.59 9.87
C ALA A 47 13.79 -6.06 10.27
N THR A 48 14.06 -6.31 11.56
CA THR A 48 14.20 -7.67 12.11
C THR A 48 12.87 -8.42 12.10
N GLU A 49 11.81 -7.83 12.64
CA GLU A 49 10.47 -8.44 12.68
C GLU A 49 9.93 -8.77 11.28
N LEU A 50 10.20 -7.90 10.32
CA LEU A 50 9.74 -8.01 8.94
C LEU A 50 10.66 -8.88 8.07
N GLN A 51 11.86 -9.21 8.56
CA GLN A 51 12.93 -9.90 7.80
C GLN A 51 13.27 -9.19 6.48
N VAL A 52 13.32 -7.86 6.51
CA VAL A 52 13.71 -7.01 5.38
C VAL A 52 14.93 -6.16 5.75
N PRO A 53 15.79 -5.79 4.79
CA PRO A 53 16.88 -4.85 5.06
C PRO A 53 16.35 -3.50 5.55
N LYS A 54 17.05 -2.89 6.52
CA LYS A 54 16.73 -1.54 7.01
C LYS A 54 16.71 -0.49 5.90
N SER A 55 17.52 -0.67 4.85
CA SER A 55 17.54 0.20 3.66
C SER A 55 16.27 0.13 2.81
N GLU A 56 15.48 -0.93 2.97
CA GLU A 56 14.20 -1.13 2.25
C GLU A 56 13.01 -0.58 3.06
N LEU A 57 13.25 0.09 4.20
CA LEU A 57 12.21 0.74 4.99
C LEU A 57 12.38 2.26 4.98
N VAL A 58 11.31 2.96 4.60
CA VAL A 58 11.24 4.42 4.70
C VAL A 58 10.34 4.81 5.87
N GLU A 59 10.92 5.51 6.83
CA GLU A 59 10.25 5.94 8.06
C GLU A 59 9.49 7.25 7.88
N SER A 60 8.27 7.30 8.42
CA SER A 60 7.57 8.54 8.78
C SER A 60 7.02 8.41 10.19
N SER A 61 6.85 9.50 10.93
CA SER A 61 6.34 9.42 12.30
C SER A 61 5.43 10.56 12.68
N SER A 62 4.52 10.28 13.61
CA SER A 62 3.62 11.23 14.24
C SER A 62 3.54 10.96 15.74
N TYR A 63 2.95 11.90 16.48
CA TYR A 63 2.66 11.74 17.90
C TYR A 63 1.17 11.95 18.16
N GLU A 64 0.57 11.06 18.94
CA GLU A 64 -0.81 11.13 19.41
C GLU A 64 -0.83 10.72 20.89
N ASP A 65 -1.41 11.55 21.78
CA ASP A 65 -1.59 11.24 23.21
C ASP A 65 -0.36 10.63 23.93
N LYS A 66 0.83 11.19 23.68
CA LYS A 66 2.15 10.77 24.23
C LYS A 66 2.66 9.43 23.68
N ILE A 67 1.98 8.85 22.71
CA ILE A 67 2.40 7.70 21.93
C ILE A 67 3.04 8.22 20.64
N LYS A 68 4.25 7.77 20.33
CA LYS A 68 4.89 7.98 19.03
C LYS A 68 4.42 6.85 18.11
N HIS A 69 3.80 7.22 17.00
CA HIS A 69 3.47 6.30 15.92
C HIS A 69 4.56 6.42 14.86
N ILE A 70 5.14 5.30 14.45
CA ILE A 70 6.11 5.28 13.37
C ILE A 70 5.60 4.34 12.29
N TYR A 71 5.38 4.91 11.10
CA TYR A 71 4.92 4.20 9.92
C TYR A 71 6.09 3.94 8.98
N TYR A 72 6.16 2.71 8.46
CA TYR A 72 7.19 2.26 7.54
C TYR A 72 6.56 1.86 6.20
N SER A 73 7.06 2.47 5.14
CA SER A 73 6.80 2.03 3.76
C SER A 73 7.91 1.10 3.30
N HIS A 74 7.55 0.00 2.66
CA HIS A 74 8.52 -0.91 2.05
C HIS A 74 8.95 -0.40 0.67
N VAL A 75 10.26 -0.43 0.40
CA VAL A 75 10.84 0.06 -0.85
C VAL A 75 11.84 -0.97 -1.38
N VAL A 76 11.64 -1.40 -2.63
CA VAL A 76 12.55 -2.30 -3.35
C VAL A 76 13.05 -1.56 -4.59
N ASP A 77 14.37 -1.54 -4.81
CA ASP A 77 15.01 -0.84 -5.93
C ASP A 77 14.56 0.63 -6.09
N GLY A 78 14.33 1.32 -4.97
CA GLY A 78 13.87 2.72 -4.94
C GLY A 78 12.38 2.93 -5.21
N ARG A 79 11.61 1.85 -5.41
CA ARG A 79 10.15 1.90 -5.66
C ARG A 79 9.36 1.35 -4.48
N THR A 80 8.26 2.02 -4.13
CA THR A 80 7.38 1.60 -3.03
C THR A 80 6.64 0.31 -3.37
N VAL A 81 6.49 -0.60 -2.40
CA VAL A 81 5.54 -1.73 -2.48
C VAL A 81 4.22 -1.31 -1.85
N GLU A 82 3.18 -1.08 -2.65
CA GLU A 82 2.00 -0.29 -2.23
C GLU A 82 1.14 -0.96 -1.17
N ASN A 83 1.06 -2.28 -1.20
CA ASN A 83 0.29 -3.06 -0.24
C ASN A 83 1.13 -3.55 0.95
N HIS A 84 2.34 -3.01 1.14
CA HIS A 84 3.18 -3.24 2.31
C HIS A 84 3.29 -1.98 3.15
N SER A 85 3.01 -2.14 4.44
CA SER A 85 3.04 -1.09 5.45
C SER A 85 3.30 -1.72 6.81
N ALA A 86 4.05 -1.00 7.65
CA ALA A 86 4.17 -1.36 9.05
C ALA A 86 3.99 -0.13 9.92
N ASN A 87 3.55 -0.36 11.16
CA ASN A 87 3.39 0.67 12.15
C ASN A 87 3.88 0.14 13.50
N ILE A 88 4.60 0.97 14.25
CA ILE A 88 4.99 0.70 15.63
C ILE A 88 4.57 1.86 16.52
N GLN A 89 3.99 1.52 17.66
CA GLN A 89 3.56 2.45 18.69
C GLN A 89 4.52 2.40 19.87
N LEU A 90 5.10 3.55 20.21
CA LEU A 90 6.10 3.68 21.25
C LEU A 90 5.65 4.67 22.31
N THR A 91 5.86 4.33 23.58
CA THR A 91 5.82 5.33 24.65
C THR A 91 7.01 6.30 24.55
N LYS A 92 6.95 7.44 25.26
CA LYS A 92 8.11 8.34 25.44
C LYS A 92 9.35 7.62 25.99
N SER A 93 9.15 6.59 26.81
CA SER A 93 10.23 5.77 27.39
C SER A 93 10.72 4.66 26.47
N LYS A 94 10.32 4.67 25.19
CA LYS A 94 10.74 3.71 24.15
C LYS A 94 10.20 2.27 24.34
N ASN A 95 9.23 2.07 25.23
CA ASN A 95 8.50 0.81 25.30
C ASN A 95 7.62 0.67 24.07
N VAL A 96 7.68 -0.48 23.41
CA VAL A 96 6.81 -0.86 22.30
C VAL A 96 5.47 -1.31 22.86
N ILE A 97 4.42 -0.55 22.57
CA ILE A 97 3.05 -0.84 23.04
C ILE A 97 2.41 -1.88 22.13
N ALA A 98 2.53 -1.64 20.83
CA ALA A 98 1.98 -2.48 19.78
C ALA A 98 2.73 -2.22 18.48
N TYR A 99 2.70 -3.20 17.58
CA TYR A 99 3.10 -3.02 16.19
C TYR A 99 2.24 -3.89 15.28
N SER A 100 2.11 -3.44 14.04
CA SER A 100 1.34 -4.14 13.01
C SER A 100 2.02 -4.03 11.68
N TYR A 101 1.86 -5.03 10.83
CA TYR A 101 2.44 -5.03 9.50
C TYR A 101 1.69 -5.95 8.54
N ASN A 102 1.71 -5.61 7.25
CA ASN A 102 1.21 -6.45 6.17
C ASN A 102 2.35 -6.73 5.17
N PHE A 103 3.26 -7.62 5.58
CA PHE A 103 4.42 -8.07 4.81
C PHE A 103 4.39 -9.59 4.71
N GLN A 104 4.70 -10.15 3.54
CA GLN A 104 4.93 -11.60 3.36
C GLN A 104 6.41 -11.92 3.14
N GLY A 105 7.31 -11.20 3.84
CA GLY A 105 8.75 -11.38 3.72
C GLY A 105 9.29 -10.96 2.35
N LYS A 106 10.52 -11.41 2.03
CA LYS A 106 11.17 -11.09 0.76
C LYS A 106 10.53 -11.85 -0.39
N GLN A 107 9.98 -11.11 -1.34
CA GLN A 107 9.34 -11.63 -2.54
C GLN A 107 10.26 -11.49 -3.76
N ASN A 108 10.15 -12.41 -4.72
CA ASN A 108 10.87 -12.29 -5.98
C ASN A 108 10.29 -11.13 -6.80
N VAL A 109 11.17 -10.32 -7.38
CA VAL A 109 10.78 -9.25 -8.30
C VAL A 109 10.58 -9.84 -9.68
N THR A 110 9.41 -9.60 -10.27
CA THR A 110 9.16 -9.93 -11.67
C THR A 110 9.82 -8.87 -12.53
N SER A 111 10.82 -9.24 -13.34
CA SER A 111 11.49 -8.31 -14.25
C SER A 111 10.69 -8.09 -15.53
N CYS A 112 10.65 -6.85 -16.00
CA CYS A 112 9.90 -6.46 -17.19
C CYS A 112 10.67 -5.45 -18.03
N LEU A 113 10.58 -5.57 -19.36
CA LEU A 113 11.34 -4.73 -20.30
C LEU A 113 10.49 -3.72 -21.07
N LYS A 114 9.16 -3.66 -20.86
CA LYS A 114 8.30 -2.78 -21.67
C LYS A 114 7.22 -2.11 -20.86
N PHE A 115 7.10 -0.81 -21.07
CA PHE A 115 5.99 0.03 -20.65
C PHE A 115 4.98 0.13 -21.79
N GLN A 116 3.69 -0.07 -21.50
CA GLN A 116 2.61 0.08 -22.48
C GLN A 116 2.11 1.54 -22.46
N ASN A 117 2.39 2.30 -23.51
CA ASN A 117 1.87 3.66 -23.67
C ASN A 117 0.35 3.62 -23.89
N GLY A 118 -0.39 4.51 -23.23
CA GLY A 118 -1.84 4.73 -23.46
C GLY A 118 -2.80 4.06 -22.46
N LEU A 119 -2.30 3.28 -21.51
CA LEU A 119 -3.14 2.57 -20.50
C LEU A 119 -4.00 3.52 -19.65
N VAL A 120 -3.45 4.67 -19.25
CA VAL A 120 -4.16 5.63 -18.40
C VAL A 120 -5.38 6.21 -19.12
N SER A 121 -5.20 6.64 -20.37
CA SER A 121 -6.30 7.21 -21.17
C SER A 121 -7.40 6.20 -21.50
N GLU A 122 -7.04 4.92 -21.69
CA GLU A 122 -8.03 3.85 -21.83
C GLU A 122 -8.88 3.71 -20.57
N LEU A 123 -8.26 3.73 -19.39
CA LEU A 123 -8.95 3.61 -18.10
C LEU A 123 -9.79 4.85 -17.76
N GLU A 124 -9.30 6.05 -18.05
CA GLU A 124 -10.09 7.29 -17.95
C GLU A 124 -11.38 7.20 -18.78
N SER A 125 -11.25 6.76 -20.05
CA SER A 125 -12.40 6.63 -20.95
C SER A 125 -13.39 5.56 -20.51
N GLN A 126 -12.92 4.43 -19.99
CA GLN A 126 -13.77 3.30 -19.60
C GLN A 126 -14.50 3.56 -18.27
N LEU A 127 -13.81 4.12 -17.28
CA LEU A 127 -14.40 4.42 -15.97
C LEU A 127 -15.18 5.75 -15.98
N GLY A 128 -14.99 6.57 -17.02
CA GLY A 128 -15.53 7.93 -17.08
C GLY A 128 -14.99 8.80 -15.95
N MET A 129 -13.74 8.54 -15.56
CA MET A 129 -12.99 9.24 -14.51
C MET A 129 -11.80 9.96 -15.14
N ARG A 130 -11.18 10.89 -14.42
CA ARG A 130 -10.02 11.66 -14.89
C ARG A 130 -8.82 11.43 -14.02
N LEU A 131 -7.63 11.39 -14.61
CA LEU A 131 -6.37 11.32 -13.89
C LEU A 131 -6.20 12.55 -12.98
N VAL A 132 -5.79 12.28 -11.73
CA VAL A 132 -5.47 13.32 -10.76
C VAL A 132 -4.07 13.09 -10.21
N GLY A 133 -3.23 14.12 -10.32
CA GLY A 133 -1.83 14.07 -9.91
C GLY A 133 -0.95 13.26 -10.88
N ASP A 134 0.21 12.86 -10.39
CA ASP A 134 1.22 12.15 -11.19
C ASP A 134 1.04 10.64 -11.14
N THR A 135 1.46 9.97 -12.20
CA THR A 135 1.64 8.52 -12.22
C THR A 135 2.95 8.16 -11.50
N LYS A 136 2.93 7.13 -10.67
CA LYS A 136 4.10 6.66 -9.90
C LYS A 136 4.44 5.22 -10.25
N GLU A 137 5.72 4.93 -10.44
CA GLU A 137 6.19 3.55 -10.51
C GLU A 137 6.25 2.94 -9.11
N SER A 138 5.73 1.72 -8.98
CA SER A 138 5.63 1.01 -7.72
C SER A 138 5.69 -0.50 -7.95
N TYR A 139 5.53 -1.25 -6.86
CA TYR A 139 5.30 -2.69 -6.90
C TYR A 139 4.00 -3.01 -6.15
N VAL A 140 3.33 -4.07 -6.58
CA VAL A 140 2.26 -4.71 -5.81
C VAL A 140 2.68 -6.15 -5.52
N ASP A 141 2.63 -6.57 -4.25
CA ASP A 141 2.82 -7.98 -3.89
C ASP A 141 1.55 -8.77 -4.19
N THR A 142 1.65 -9.76 -5.08
CA THR A 142 0.53 -10.62 -5.46
C THR A 142 0.46 -11.93 -4.66
N GLY A 143 1.36 -12.11 -3.68
CA GLY A 143 1.60 -13.36 -2.95
C GLY A 143 2.41 -14.38 -3.76
N LYS A 144 2.61 -14.15 -5.06
CA LYS A 144 3.49 -14.93 -5.94
C LYS A 144 4.81 -14.22 -6.25
N GLY A 145 4.91 -12.94 -5.87
CA GLY A 145 6.01 -12.06 -6.23
C GLY A 145 5.56 -10.61 -6.35
N LEU A 146 6.55 -9.72 -6.41
CA LEU A 146 6.36 -8.30 -6.67
C LEU A 146 6.17 -8.08 -8.18
N VAL A 147 5.05 -7.46 -8.54
CA VAL A 147 4.73 -7.08 -9.92
C VAL A 147 5.02 -5.60 -10.09
N PRO A 148 5.84 -5.18 -11.08
CA PRO A 148 6.09 -3.77 -11.35
C PRO A 148 4.80 -3.11 -11.87
N THR A 149 4.39 -2.02 -11.24
CA THR A 149 3.14 -1.34 -11.55
C THR A 149 3.36 0.13 -11.88
N LEU A 150 2.49 0.65 -12.75
CA LEU A 150 2.22 2.08 -12.83
C LEU A 150 0.97 2.36 -12.01
N SER A 151 1.12 3.16 -10.96
CA SER A 151 0.03 3.51 -10.07
C SER A 151 -0.38 4.97 -10.19
N PHE A 152 -1.67 5.23 -10.12
CA PHE A 152 -2.24 6.56 -10.30
C PHE A 152 -3.64 6.66 -9.69
N LYS A 153 -4.12 7.89 -9.55
CA LYS A 153 -5.46 8.17 -9.02
C LYS A 153 -6.37 8.67 -10.13
N LEU A 154 -7.59 8.17 -10.15
CA LEU A 154 -8.66 8.68 -11.00
C LEU A 154 -9.78 9.27 -10.13
N GLU A 155 -10.41 10.35 -10.57
CA GLU A 155 -11.57 10.95 -9.89
C GLU A 155 -12.78 11.15 -10.81
N LYS A 156 -13.96 11.13 -10.20
CA LYS A 156 -15.21 11.56 -10.80
C LYS A 156 -16.13 12.15 -9.73
N GLY A 157 -16.26 13.48 -9.70
CA GLY A 157 -16.95 14.15 -8.62
C GLY A 157 -16.21 13.93 -7.30
N ASN A 158 -16.89 13.40 -6.28
CA ASN A 158 -16.28 13.09 -4.99
C ASN A 158 -15.67 11.67 -4.93
N ASP A 159 -15.91 10.86 -5.95
CA ASP A 159 -15.39 9.50 -6.01
C ASP A 159 -13.93 9.54 -6.48
N GLN A 160 -13.05 8.90 -5.72
CA GLN A 160 -11.65 8.72 -6.08
C GLN A 160 -11.30 7.23 -6.05
N VAL A 161 -10.51 6.79 -7.02
CA VAL A 161 -9.97 5.43 -7.06
C VAL A 161 -8.47 5.48 -7.24
N HIS A 162 -7.77 4.62 -6.50
CA HIS A 162 -6.37 4.30 -6.73
C HIS A 162 -6.29 3.08 -7.63
N VAL A 163 -5.51 3.18 -8.70
CA VAL A 163 -5.33 2.13 -9.70
C VAL A 163 -3.85 1.79 -9.76
N ALA A 164 -3.52 0.49 -9.75
CA ALA A 164 -2.20 -0.02 -10.08
C ALA A 164 -2.31 -0.98 -11.26
N VAL A 165 -1.58 -0.69 -12.34
CA VAL A 165 -1.59 -1.48 -13.58
C VAL A 165 -0.25 -2.16 -13.75
N ASP A 166 -0.27 -3.47 -14.04
CA ASP A 166 0.91 -4.25 -14.37
C ASP A 166 1.59 -3.66 -15.60
N GLN A 167 2.84 -3.22 -15.45
CA GLN A 167 3.59 -2.62 -16.54
C GLN A 167 3.83 -3.61 -17.70
N CYS A 168 3.86 -4.93 -17.42
CA CYS A 168 4.10 -5.96 -18.42
C CYS A 168 2.87 -6.30 -19.26
N THR A 169 1.74 -6.49 -18.59
CA THR A 169 0.53 -7.02 -19.22
C THR A 169 -0.49 -5.94 -19.54
N GLY A 170 -0.40 -4.78 -18.88
CA GLY A 170 -1.43 -3.75 -18.93
C GLY A 170 -2.69 -4.11 -18.14
N GLU A 171 -2.70 -5.24 -17.42
CA GLU A 171 -3.82 -5.64 -16.59
C GLU A 171 -3.84 -4.83 -15.29
N THR A 172 -5.04 -4.44 -14.84
CA THR A 172 -5.20 -3.83 -13.52
C THR A 172 -4.92 -4.88 -12.44
N VAL A 173 -3.87 -4.63 -11.65
CA VAL A 173 -3.46 -5.50 -10.55
C VAL A 173 -4.13 -5.07 -9.27
N GLN A 174 -4.41 -3.78 -9.09
CA GLN A 174 -5.08 -3.27 -7.90
C GLN A 174 -6.02 -2.12 -8.25
N LEU A 175 -7.22 -2.15 -7.67
CA LEU A 175 -8.21 -1.09 -7.75
C LEU A 175 -8.81 -0.86 -6.36
N LEU A 176 -8.54 0.29 -5.76
CA LEU A 176 -9.01 0.65 -4.43
C LEU A 176 -9.88 1.90 -4.51
N ASN A 177 -11.12 1.81 -4.03
CA ASN A 177 -11.94 2.99 -3.82
C ASN A 177 -11.36 3.78 -2.63
N LEU A 178 -10.94 5.02 -2.89
CA LEU A 178 -10.53 5.95 -1.87
C LEU A 178 -11.80 6.63 -1.36
N VAL A 179 -12.37 6.09 -0.27
CA VAL A 179 -13.49 6.77 0.40
C VAL A 179 -12.96 8.08 0.97
N GLN A 180 -13.53 9.21 0.52
CA GLN A 180 -13.31 10.49 1.19
C GLN A 180 -13.85 10.36 2.62
N SER A 181 -12.98 10.53 3.61
CA SER A 181 -13.40 10.73 4.99
C SER A 181 -14.32 11.95 5.03
N PHE A 182 -15.56 11.76 5.49
CA PHE A 182 -16.46 12.86 5.79
C PHE A 182 -15.83 13.76 6.87
N ASP A 183 -15.85 15.07 6.62
CA ASP A 183 -15.54 16.12 7.60
C ASP A 183 -16.34 15.94 8.91
#